data_AF-A0A6N3DPL6-F1
#
_entry.id   AF-A0A6N3DPL6-F1
#
_cell.length_a   1.000
_cell.length_b   1.000
_cell.length_c   1.000
_cell.angle_alpha   90.00
_cell.angle_beta   90.00
_cell.angle_gamma   90.00
#
_symmetry.space_group_name_H-M   'P 1'
#
loop_
_entity.id
_entity.type
_entity.pdbx_description
1 polymer ?
#
loop_
_entity_poly.entity_id
_entity_poly.type
_entity_poly.pdbx_seq_one_letter_code
_entity_poly.pdbx_strand_id
1 'polypeptide(L)'
;MRNALKAPQVKHYIDWLRRIEYRSATCQFSYDDLTYQKIDELYQLLDRIKPNCANGAVELWLQVDRGSIDDFGNYEEFRASGEVDTYEEFYSWWTAEFPDEVEWINFTAIEDQEIGYRMIYLGQHSVLEMDSRKEKSFPHDISEFSCWLVDAVSQAIHQIEAGTYNEMLERNLPPQHRTGTIRRSKLWEVWPEHKADFFEDLSQKDIDEFLSVASDFLPAGSQRLTEMTANYFFSCCALGYRANQYPGGDKLPRDQYRQHADGRDDGLLDITPDSPQAFSLWYHNREKIGGHPWEVCRGGNSTHISLYVQEDVSGYSLQLAGSSWTRTIETVRFFLALYRAGCPVTIREAEMLKSRLIGSEQIGIVPKGIVPCYCHSLFEGEKVIDFMNLPSEDRDVFAAQCMWKPVKKAYLKDEVVDGLLHK
;
A
#
# COMPACT_ATOMS: atom_id res chain seq x y z
N MET A 1 -20.10 -28.43 14.77
CA MET A 1 -19.42 -28.11 16.05
C MET A 1 -18.30 -29.12 16.24
N ARG A 2 -17.04 -28.74 16.47
CA ARG A 2 -16.58 -27.50 17.12
C ARG A 2 -15.48 -26.78 16.31
N ASN A 3 -15.77 -25.55 15.89
CA ASN A 3 -14.76 -24.48 15.82
C ASN A 3 -14.27 -24.29 17.27
N ALA A 4 -13.20 -25.01 17.63
CA ALA A 4 -12.69 -25.05 19.01
C ALA A 4 -12.08 -23.70 19.39
N LEU A 5 -11.34 -23.09 18.46
CA LEU A 5 -10.75 -21.78 18.67
C LEU A 5 -11.73 -20.66 18.33
N LYS A 6 -11.77 -19.66 19.20
CA LYS A 6 -12.47 -18.38 19.00
C LYS A 6 -11.52 -17.30 18.52
N ALA A 7 -12.07 -16.19 18.04
CA ALA A 7 -11.27 -15.13 17.42
C ALA A 7 -10.07 -14.66 18.26
N PRO A 8 -10.18 -14.48 19.61
CA PRO A 8 -9.03 -14.15 20.44
C PRO A 8 -7.90 -15.20 20.42
N GLN A 9 -8.26 -16.49 20.51
CA GLN A 9 -7.29 -17.57 20.51
C GLN A 9 -6.63 -17.75 19.15
N VAL A 10 -7.41 -17.64 18.06
CA VAL A 10 -6.87 -17.62 16.68
C VAL A 10 -5.90 -16.46 16.51
N LYS A 11 -6.26 -15.27 17.00
CA LYS A 11 -5.38 -14.09 16.97
C LYS A 11 -4.11 -14.32 17.78
N HIS A 12 -4.19 -14.96 18.95
CA HIS A 12 -3.02 -15.32 19.75
C HIS A 12 -2.03 -16.18 18.94
N TYR A 13 -2.50 -17.22 18.24
CA TYR A 13 -1.66 -18.02 17.36
C TYR A 13 -1.06 -17.20 16.22
N ILE A 14 -1.84 -16.35 15.56
CA ILE A 14 -1.34 -15.45 14.51
C ILE A 14 -0.24 -14.53 15.07
N ASP A 15 -0.46 -13.94 16.24
CA ASP A 15 0.48 -13.01 16.89
C ASP A 15 1.78 -13.69 17.32
N TRP A 16 1.72 -14.94 17.75
CA TRP A 16 2.88 -15.76 18.05
C TRP A 16 3.62 -16.16 16.76
N LEU A 17 2.93 -16.80 15.81
CA LEU A 17 3.54 -17.40 14.64
C LEU A 17 4.08 -16.36 13.65
N ARG A 18 3.47 -15.18 13.54
CA ARG A 18 3.97 -14.10 12.66
C ARG A 18 5.34 -13.57 13.08
N ARG A 19 5.75 -13.78 14.33
CA ARG A 19 7.07 -13.39 14.84
C ARG A 19 8.15 -14.39 14.46
N ILE A 20 7.76 -15.56 13.96
CA ILE A 20 8.70 -16.54 13.42
C ILE A 20 9.17 -16.04 12.06
N GLU A 21 10.47 -15.82 11.94
CA GLU A 21 11.11 -15.37 10.71
C GLU A 21 11.23 -16.52 9.70
N TYR A 22 10.12 -17.14 9.29
CA TYR A 22 10.09 -18.29 8.38
C TYR A 22 10.98 -18.09 7.14
N ARG A 23 10.96 -16.88 6.58
CA ARG A 23 11.76 -16.53 5.39
C ARG A 23 13.26 -16.35 5.65
N SER A 24 13.72 -16.39 6.91
CA SER A 24 15.14 -16.34 7.23
C SER A 24 15.80 -17.68 6.87
N ALA A 25 16.96 -17.60 6.23
CA ALA A 25 17.77 -18.78 5.88
C ALA A 25 18.22 -19.59 7.11
N THR A 26 18.22 -18.97 8.30
CA THR A 26 18.59 -19.61 9.56
C THR A 26 17.39 -20.05 10.40
N CYS A 27 16.16 -19.85 9.92
CA CYS A 27 14.98 -20.27 10.65
C CYS A 27 14.82 -21.79 10.58
N GLN A 28 14.84 -22.44 11.75
CA GLN A 28 14.70 -23.89 11.90
C GLN A 28 13.37 -24.30 12.55
N PHE A 29 12.37 -23.41 12.60
CA PHE A 29 11.10 -23.68 13.28
C PHE A 29 10.43 -24.94 12.72
N SER A 30 10.17 -25.91 13.59
CA SER A 30 9.60 -27.22 13.24
C SER A 30 8.37 -27.51 14.08
N TYR A 31 7.50 -28.36 13.58
CA TYR A 31 6.25 -28.70 14.26
C TYR A 31 6.28 -30.13 14.79
N ASP A 32 5.35 -30.46 15.68
CA ASP A 32 5.09 -31.83 16.08
C ASP A 32 4.43 -32.64 14.95
N ASP A 33 4.44 -33.97 15.08
CA ASP A 33 3.97 -34.88 14.03
C ASP A 33 2.48 -34.68 13.70
N LEU A 34 1.65 -34.36 14.70
CA LEU A 34 0.22 -34.13 14.49
C LEU A 34 -0.02 -32.85 13.68
N THR A 35 0.73 -31.77 13.98
CA THR A 35 0.67 -30.56 13.16
C THR A 35 1.07 -30.83 11.71
N TYR A 36 2.17 -31.55 11.46
CA TYR A 36 2.56 -31.89 10.08
C TYR A 36 1.47 -32.68 9.35
N GLN A 37 0.88 -33.68 10.01
CA GLN A 37 -0.23 -34.44 9.46
C GLN A 37 -1.42 -33.54 9.10
N LYS A 38 -1.74 -32.57 9.95
CA LYS A 38 -2.85 -31.63 9.71
C LYS A 38 -2.58 -30.65 8.58
N ILE A 39 -1.33 -30.22 8.40
CA ILE A 39 -0.97 -29.41 7.25
C ILE A 39 -1.09 -30.24 5.95
N ASP A 40 -0.67 -31.50 5.95
CA ASP A 40 -0.86 -32.39 4.79
C ASP A 40 -2.34 -32.56 4.43
N GLU A 41 -3.19 -32.81 5.44
CA GLU A 41 -4.65 -32.89 5.29
C GLU A 41 -5.24 -31.59 4.71
N LEU A 42 -4.79 -30.44 5.21
CA LEU A 42 -5.21 -29.13 4.71
C LEU A 42 -4.88 -28.94 3.22
N TYR A 43 -3.66 -29.28 2.78
CA TYR A 43 -3.30 -29.14 1.37
C TYR A 43 -4.03 -30.14 0.47
N GLN A 44 -4.36 -31.34 0.96
CA GLN A 44 -5.24 -32.28 0.24
C GLN A 44 -6.65 -31.71 0.04
N LEU A 45 -7.18 -30.99 1.03
CA LEU A 45 -8.47 -30.29 0.89
C LEU A 45 -8.38 -29.16 -0.13
N LEU A 46 -7.31 -28.35 -0.08
CA LEU A 46 -7.10 -27.22 -0.99
C LEU A 46 -6.89 -27.66 -2.44
N ASP A 47 -6.38 -28.86 -2.69
CA ASP A 47 -6.22 -29.40 -4.05
C ASP A 47 -7.56 -29.54 -4.79
N ARG A 48 -8.69 -29.53 -4.07
CA ARG A 48 -10.04 -29.55 -4.65
C ARG A 48 -10.46 -28.18 -5.20
N ILE A 49 -9.80 -27.11 -4.78
CA ILE A 49 -10.15 -25.73 -5.13
C ILE A 49 -9.34 -25.30 -6.36
N LYS A 50 -10.01 -24.65 -7.30
CA LYS A 50 -9.34 -24.00 -8.43
C LYS A 50 -8.53 -22.81 -7.90
N PRO A 51 -7.22 -22.72 -8.17
CA PRO A 51 -6.42 -21.54 -7.83
C PRO A 51 -7.10 -20.26 -8.33
N ASN A 52 -7.21 -19.28 -7.44
CA ASN A 52 -7.92 -18.02 -7.69
C ASN A 52 -7.01 -16.79 -7.58
N CYS A 53 -5.70 -17.01 -7.47
CA CYS A 53 -4.66 -16.00 -7.55
C CYS A 53 -3.78 -16.21 -8.79
N ALA A 54 -3.23 -15.13 -9.35
CA ALA A 54 -2.42 -15.18 -10.56
C ALA A 54 -1.14 -16.02 -10.41
N ASN A 55 -0.61 -16.14 -9.19
CA ASN A 55 0.55 -16.95 -8.85
C ASN A 55 0.23 -18.43 -8.54
N GLY A 56 -1.01 -18.88 -8.80
CA GLY A 56 -1.44 -20.24 -8.48
C GLY A 56 -1.81 -20.49 -7.02
N ALA A 57 -1.80 -19.45 -6.18
CA ALA A 57 -2.26 -19.56 -4.79
C ALA A 57 -3.79 -19.72 -4.69
N VAL A 58 -4.23 -20.30 -3.57
CA VAL A 58 -5.63 -20.38 -3.17
C VAL A 58 -5.87 -19.37 -2.06
N GLU A 59 -6.84 -18.48 -2.27
CA GLU A 59 -7.30 -17.51 -1.29
C GLU A 59 -8.77 -17.76 -0.91
N LEU A 60 -9.06 -17.77 0.38
CA LEU A 60 -10.39 -17.93 0.96
C LEU A 60 -10.59 -16.90 2.07
N TRP A 61 -11.82 -16.53 2.36
CA TRP A 61 -12.25 -15.94 3.62
C TRP A 61 -12.80 -17.02 4.55
N LEU A 62 -12.31 -17.01 5.79
CA LEU A 62 -12.74 -17.88 6.89
C LEU A 62 -13.51 -17.05 7.93
N GLN A 63 -14.53 -17.65 8.53
CA GLN A 63 -15.33 -17.05 9.59
C GLN A 63 -14.98 -17.68 10.94
N VAL A 64 -14.78 -16.84 11.95
CA VAL A 64 -14.46 -17.26 13.32
C VAL A 64 -15.43 -16.59 14.28
N ASP A 65 -16.10 -17.37 15.12
CA ASP A 65 -16.93 -16.77 16.16
C ASP A 65 -16.03 -15.96 17.11
N ARG A 66 -16.50 -14.78 17.52
CA ARG A 66 -15.81 -13.95 18.52
C ARG A 66 -15.53 -14.72 19.81
N GLY A 67 -16.45 -15.59 20.22
CA GLY A 67 -16.39 -16.24 21.52
C GLY A 67 -16.89 -15.36 22.65
N SER A 68 -16.61 -15.81 23.86
CA SER A 68 -16.90 -15.14 25.13
C SER A 68 -15.67 -14.43 25.66
N ILE A 69 -15.84 -13.65 26.72
CA ILE A 69 -14.71 -13.00 27.40
C ILE A 69 -13.71 -14.02 27.98
N ASP A 70 -14.17 -15.22 28.35
CA ASP A 70 -13.29 -16.28 28.86
C ASP A 70 -12.35 -16.83 27.77
N ASP A 71 -12.74 -16.71 26.50
CA ASP A 71 -11.89 -17.05 25.37
C ASP A 71 -10.84 -15.96 25.09
N PHE A 72 -11.06 -14.73 25.55
CA PHE A 72 -10.14 -13.59 25.41
C PHE A 72 -8.98 -13.66 26.40
N GLY A 73 -9.25 -14.08 27.63
CA GLY A 73 -8.22 -14.28 28.65
C GLY A 73 -8.78 -14.32 30.07
N ASN A 74 -7.87 -14.39 31.05
CA ASN A 74 -8.23 -14.36 32.45
C ASN A 74 -7.99 -12.96 33.05
N TYR A 75 -9.06 -12.32 33.55
CA TYR A 75 -8.97 -11.01 34.17
C TYR A 75 -7.94 -10.91 35.31
N GLU A 76 -7.89 -11.91 36.20
CA GLU A 76 -6.97 -11.87 37.34
C GLU A 76 -5.50 -11.96 36.90
N GLU A 77 -5.22 -12.69 35.81
CA GLU A 77 -3.87 -12.75 35.22
C GLU A 77 -3.48 -11.41 34.58
N PHE A 78 -4.38 -10.81 33.78
CA PHE A 78 -4.15 -9.52 33.14
C PHE A 78 -3.99 -8.39 34.17
N ARG A 79 -4.72 -8.47 35.28
CA ARG A 79 -4.55 -7.55 36.40
C ARG A 79 -3.24 -7.77 37.12
N ALA A 80 -2.83 -9.01 37.34
CA ALA A 80 -1.57 -9.34 37.99
C ALA A 80 -0.34 -8.92 37.14
N SER A 81 -0.45 -8.96 35.81
CA SER A 81 0.58 -8.46 34.89
C SER A 81 0.57 -6.94 34.71
N GLY A 82 -0.47 -6.25 35.20
CA GLY A 82 -0.63 -4.80 35.09
C GLY A 82 -1.10 -4.33 33.72
N GLU A 83 -1.72 -5.21 32.92
CA GLU A 83 -2.30 -4.84 31.63
C GLU A 83 -3.66 -4.15 31.75
N VAL A 84 -4.40 -4.41 32.84
CA VAL A 84 -5.68 -3.76 33.18
C VAL A 84 -5.80 -3.57 34.69
N ASP A 85 -6.50 -2.53 35.14
CA ASP A 85 -6.74 -2.29 36.57
C ASP A 85 -8.11 -2.81 37.05
N THR A 86 -9.09 -2.82 36.14
CA THR A 86 -10.49 -3.14 36.42
C THR A 86 -11.09 -4.12 35.42
N TYR A 87 -12.18 -4.80 35.82
CA TYR A 87 -12.88 -5.73 34.93
C TYR A 87 -13.56 -4.98 33.78
N GLU A 88 -14.02 -3.75 34.03
CA GLU A 88 -14.60 -2.88 33.03
C GLU A 88 -13.61 -2.53 31.92
N GLU A 89 -12.34 -2.26 32.26
CA GLU A 89 -11.27 -2.06 31.27
C GLU A 89 -11.00 -3.33 30.46
N PHE A 90 -10.94 -4.49 31.12
CA PHE A 90 -10.77 -5.78 30.45
C PHE A 90 -11.90 -6.08 29.45
N TYR A 91 -13.15 -5.85 29.85
CA TYR A 91 -14.33 -6.00 28.98
C TYR A 91 -14.31 -5.00 27.82
N SER A 92 -13.92 -3.75 28.10
CA SER A 92 -13.83 -2.69 27.08
C SER A 92 -12.75 -3.00 26.05
N TRP A 93 -11.62 -3.56 26.47
CA TRP A 93 -10.58 -4.01 25.54
C TRP A 93 -11.09 -5.15 24.66
N TRP A 94 -11.65 -6.21 25.25
CA TRP A 94 -12.19 -7.34 24.47
C TRP A 94 -13.18 -6.89 23.39
N THR A 95 -14.13 -6.02 23.75
CA THR A 95 -15.16 -5.52 22.82
C THR A 95 -14.64 -4.50 21.82
N ALA A 96 -13.57 -3.76 22.13
CA ALA A 96 -12.91 -2.87 21.18
C ALA A 96 -12.08 -3.66 20.15
N GLU A 97 -11.42 -4.74 20.57
CA GLU A 97 -10.60 -5.57 19.70
C GLU A 97 -11.45 -6.50 18.82
N PHE A 98 -12.54 -7.04 19.37
CA PHE A 98 -13.49 -7.93 18.70
C PHE A 98 -14.92 -7.37 18.80
N PRO A 99 -15.24 -6.33 18.00
CA PRO A 99 -16.54 -5.66 18.06
C PRO A 99 -17.67 -6.50 17.47
N ASP A 100 -17.37 -7.35 16.49
CA ASP A 100 -18.34 -8.12 15.72
C ASP A 100 -18.54 -9.52 16.31
N GLU A 101 -19.71 -10.14 16.10
CA GLU A 101 -19.95 -11.53 16.54
C GLU A 101 -19.13 -12.56 15.75
N VAL A 102 -18.73 -12.19 14.53
CA VAL A 102 -17.97 -13.03 13.60
C VAL A 102 -16.79 -12.24 13.06
N GLU A 103 -15.60 -12.78 13.27
CA GLU A 103 -14.36 -12.28 12.72
C GLU A 103 -14.09 -12.91 11.36
N TRP A 104 -13.62 -12.09 10.42
CA TRP A 104 -13.30 -12.53 9.05
C TRP A 104 -11.80 -12.55 8.85
N ILE A 105 -11.27 -13.70 8.47
CA ILE A 105 -9.83 -13.90 8.27
C ILE A 105 -9.58 -14.28 6.82
N ASN A 106 -8.78 -13.48 6.13
CA ASN A 106 -8.27 -13.86 4.82
C ASN A 106 -7.25 -14.99 4.99
N PHE A 107 -7.48 -16.11 4.33
CA PHE A 107 -6.60 -17.26 4.27
C PHE A 107 -5.98 -17.31 2.88
N THR A 108 -4.65 -17.39 2.81
CA THR A 108 -3.94 -17.64 1.54
C THR A 108 -2.99 -18.80 1.71
N ALA A 109 -3.07 -19.79 0.82
CA ALA A 109 -2.14 -20.90 0.75
C ALA A 109 -1.37 -20.91 -0.57
N ILE A 110 -0.06 -21.12 -0.45
CA ILE A 110 0.88 -21.27 -1.56
C ILE A 110 1.48 -22.66 -1.47
N GLU A 111 1.63 -23.35 -2.60
CA GLU A 111 2.36 -24.61 -2.73
C GLU A 111 3.27 -24.54 -3.96
N ASP A 112 4.51 -24.95 -3.78
CA ASP A 112 5.42 -25.31 -4.86
C ASP A 112 5.81 -26.79 -4.66
N GLN A 113 5.23 -27.63 -5.51
CA GLN A 113 5.42 -29.08 -5.43
C GLN A 113 6.82 -29.51 -5.90
N GLU A 114 7.50 -28.73 -6.75
CA GLU A 114 8.82 -29.10 -7.27
C GLU A 114 9.88 -29.06 -6.18
N ILE A 115 9.81 -28.04 -5.31
CA ILE A 115 10.75 -27.85 -4.21
C ILE A 115 10.20 -28.31 -2.85
N GLY A 116 8.97 -28.85 -2.82
CA GLY A 116 8.30 -29.28 -1.59
C GLY A 116 8.13 -28.13 -0.60
N TYR A 117 7.65 -26.98 -1.09
CA TYR A 117 7.45 -25.76 -0.30
C TYR A 117 5.97 -25.44 -0.15
N ARG A 118 5.56 -25.11 1.07
CA ARG A 118 4.20 -24.71 1.43
C ARG A 118 4.24 -23.53 2.38
N MET A 119 3.36 -22.58 2.17
CA MET A 119 3.23 -21.40 3.03
C MET A 119 1.77 -21.00 3.17
N ILE A 120 1.36 -20.71 4.41
CA ILE A 120 0.01 -20.22 4.73
C ILE A 120 0.11 -18.83 5.37
N TYR A 121 -0.74 -17.93 4.87
CA TYR A 121 -0.98 -16.62 5.44
C TYR A 121 -2.38 -16.54 6.03
N LEU A 122 -2.49 -15.92 7.19
CA LEU A 122 -3.74 -15.41 7.73
C LEU A 122 -3.66 -13.88 7.79
N GLY A 123 -4.56 -13.19 7.10
CA GLY A 123 -4.45 -11.76 6.84
C GLY A 123 -3.16 -11.46 6.07
N GLN A 124 -2.30 -10.61 6.64
CA GLN A 124 -1.00 -10.23 6.06
C GLN A 124 0.17 -10.92 6.78
N HIS A 125 -0.08 -12.00 7.50
CA HIS A 125 0.91 -12.67 8.36
C HIS A 125 1.16 -14.09 7.89
N SER A 126 2.42 -14.42 7.61
CA SER A 126 2.84 -15.81 7.44
C SER A 126 2.76 -16.53 8.79
N VAL A 127 1.97 -17.58 8.86
CA VAL A 127 1.74 -18.31 10.12
C VAL A 127 2.24 -19.75 10.07
N LEU A 128 2.42 -20.32 8.88
CA LEU A 128 2.93 -21.68 8.71
C LEU A 128 3.79 -21.75 7.46
N GLU A 129 4.97 -22.34 7.59
CA GLU A 129 5.84 -22.74 6.49
C GLU A 129 6.19 -24.21 6.61
N MET A 130 6.13 -24.95 5.50
CA MET A 130 6.86 -26.21 5.34
C MET A 130 7.83 -26.07 4.18
N ASP A 131 9.10 -26.34 4.44
CA ASP A 131 10.14 -26.36 3.44
C ASP A 131 10.92 -27.67 3.60
N SER A 132 10.75 -28.60 2.65
CA SER A 132 11.40 -29.91 2.67
C SER A 132 12.93 -29.85 2.65
N ARG A 133 13.50 -28.69 2.30
CA ARG A 133 14.94 -28.44 2.22
C ARG A 133 15.54 -28.02 3.58
N LYS A 134 14.72 -27.65 4.56
CA LYS A 134 15.18 -27.23 5.89
C LYS A 134 15.32 -28.43 6.84
N GLU A 135 16.36 -28.40 7.68
CA GLU A 135 16.51 -29.37 8.75
C GLU A 135 15.44 -29.16 9.84
N LYS A 136 14.89 -30.27 10.35
CA LYS A 136 13.97 -30.22 11.48
C LYS A 136 14.72 -29.92 12.78
N SER A 137 14.13 -29.09 13.64
CA SER A 137 14.62 -28.78 14.98
C SER A 137 13.60 -29.15 16.06
N PHE A 138 13.62 -28.46 17.21
CA PHE A 138 12.68 -28.70 18.31
C PHE A 138 11.23 -28.58 17.81
N PRO A 139 10.40 -29.62 18.01
CA PRO A 139 9.02 -29.58 17.53
C PRO A 139 8.17 -28.68 18.44
N HIS A 140 7.48 -27.72 17.82
CA HIS A 140 6.49 -26.89 18.47
C HIS A 140 5.09 -27.44 18.22
N ASP A 141 4.33 -27.65 19.30
CA ASP A 141 2.95 -28.10 19.23
C ASP A 141 2.02 -26.92 18.91
N ILE A 142 1.44 -26.96 17.73
CA ILE A 142 0.34 -26.08 17.29
C ILE A 142 -0.80 -26.91 16.71
N SER A 143 -0.93 -28.14 17.19
CA SER A 143 -1.89 -29.13 16.68
C SER A 143 -3.33 -28.64 16.80
N GLU A 144 -3.67 -27.95 17.88
CA GLU A 144 -4.99 -27.32 18.07
C GLU A 144 -5.31 -26.30 16.97
N PHE A 145 -4.35 -25.42 16.66
CA PHE A 145 -4.49 -24.40 15.62
C PHE A 145 -4.56 -24.99 14.21
N SER A 146 -3.73 -25.99 13.91
CA SER A 146 -3.77 -26.67 12.61
C SER A 146 -5.03 -27.52 12.42
N CYS A 147 -5.57 -28.13 13.47
CA CYS A 147 -6.89 -28.77 13.44
C CYS A 147 -7.99 -27.74 13.15
N TRP A 148 -7.96 -26.59 13.82
CA TRP A 148 -8.90 -25.50 13.57
C TRP A 148 -8.83 -25.01 12.11
N LEU A 149 -7.63 -24.87 11.53
CA LEU A 149 -7.47 -24.49 10.12
C LEU A 149 -8.12 -25.51 9.16
N VAL A 150 -7.90 -26.79 9.40
CA VAL A 150 -8.53 -27.88 8.63
C VAL A 150 -10.04 -27.78 8.69
N ASP A 151 -10.61 -27.59 9.88
CA ASP A 151 -12.06 -27.47 10.08
C ASP A 151 -12.62 -26.23 9.37
N ALA A 152 -11.98 -25.07 9.52
CA ALA A 152 -12.41 -23.81 8.91
C ALA A 152 -12.37 -23.87 7.37
N VAL A 153 -11.30 -24.43 6.79
CA VAL A 153 -11.19 -24.62 5.34
C VAL A 153 -12.17 -25.68 4.84
N SER A 154 -12.37 -26.77 5.57
CA SER A 154 -13.39 -27.78 5.23
C SER A 154 -14.79 -27.16 5.19
N GLN A 155 -15.12 -26.29 6.16
CA GLN A 155 -16.38 -25.57 6.17
C GLN A 155 -16.53 -24.64 4.96
N ALA A 156 -15.48 -23.91 4.59
CA ALA A 156 -15.49 -23.08 3.39
C ALA A 156 -15.71 -23.91 2.12
N ILE A 157 -15.03 -25.07 2.00
CA ILE A 157 -15.21 -25.99 0.87
C ILE A 157 -16.64 -26.54 0.80
N HIS A 158 -17.23 -26.96 1.94
CA HIS A 158 -18.63 -27.38 1.97
C HIS A 158 -19.59 -26.27 1.51
N GLN A 159 -19.31 -25.01 1.83
CA GLN A 159 -20.09 -23.88 1.33
C GLN A 159 -19.88 -23.64 -0.18
N ILE A 160 -18.68 -23.89 -0.70
CA ILE A 160 -18.39 -23.81 -2.13
C ILE A 160 -19.16 -24.92 -2.88
N GLU A 161 -19.12 -26.15 -2.37
CA GLU A 161 -19.89 -27.30 -2.89
C GLU A 161 -21.40 -27.02 -2.89
N ALA A 162 -21.90 -26.42 -1.82
CA ALA A 162 -23.31 -26.02 -1.71
C ALA A 162 -23.68 -24.79 -2.56
N GLY A 163 -22.70 -24.13 -3.20
CA GLY A 163 -22.90 -22.92 -3.99
C GLY A 163 -23.22 -21.65 -3.18
N THR A 164 -23.09 -21.70 -1.84
CA THR A 164 -23.47 -20.60 -0.94
C THR A 164 -22.30 -19.68 -0.59
N TYR A 165 -21.05 -20.15 -0.73
CA TYR A 165 -19.85 -19.43 -0.32
C TYR A 165 -19.72 -18.04 -0.96
N ASN A 166 -19.76 -17.97 -2.30
CA ASN A 166 -19.55 -16.70 -3.01
C ASN A 166 -20.67 -15.69 -2.75
N GLU A 167 -21.92 -16.14 -2.61
CA GLU A 167 -23.06 -15.27 -2.26
C GLU A 167 -22.93 -14.73 -0.83
N MET A 168 -22.47 -15.58 0.09
CA MET A 168 -22.17 -15.23 1.47
C MET A 168 -21.07 -14.16 1.54
N LEU A 169 -19.99 -14.27 0.76
CA LEU A 169 -18.94 -13.25 0.70
C LEU A 169 -19.46 -11.91 0.17
N GLU A 170 -20.17 -11.92 -0.96
CA GLU A 170 -20.68 -10.68 -1.57
C GLU A 170 -21.62 -9.91 -0.64
N ARG A 171 -22.42 -10.62 0.16
CA ARG A 171 -23.38 -10.03 1.11
C ARG A 171 -22.75 -9.60 2.43
N ASN A 172 -21.89 -10.44 2.99
CA ASN A 172 -21.56 -10.35 4.42
C ASN A 172 -20.11 -9.98 4.68
N LEU A 173 -19.20 -10.02 3.69
CA LEU A 173 -17.82 -9.62 3.91
C LEU A 173 -17.76 -8.13 4.32
N PRO A 174 -17.23 -7.80 5.51
CA PRO A 174 -17.21 -6.42 6.00
C PRO A 174 -16.42 -5.48 5.08
N PRO A 175 -16.81 -4.20 4.97
CA PRO A 175 -16.22 -3.28 4.00
C PRO A 175 -14.73 -3.01 4.26
N GLN A 176 -14.25 -3.10 5.51
CA GLN A 176 -12.82 -2.96 5.83
C GLN A 176 -11.93 -4.05 5.21
N HIS A 177 -12.52 -5.15 4.72
CA HIS A 177 -11.81 -6.24 4.06
C HIS A 177 -11.89 -6.19 2.54
N ARG A 178 -12.65 -5.23 1.99
CA ARG A 178 -12.87 -5.11 0.55
C ARG A 178 -11.88 -4.15 -0.09
N THR A 179 -11.69 -4.33 -1.39
CA THR A 179 -10.97 -3.38 -2.24
C THR A 179 -12.00 -2.57 -3.02
N GLY A 180 -11.80 -1.26 -3.11
CA GLY A 180 -12.71 -0.37 -3.84
C GLY A 180 -12.07 0.97 -4.11
N THR A 181 -12.83 1.91 -4.65
CA THR A 181 -12.39 3.29 -4.83
C THR A 181 -13.38 4.25 -4.20
N ILE A 182 -12.90 5.41 -3.78
CA ILE A 182 -13.74 6.55 -3.42
C ILE A 182 -13.28 7.77 -4.19
N ARG A 183 -14.24 8.56 -4.66
CA ARG A 183 -13.93 9.86 -5.25
C ARG A 183 -13.57 10.86 -4.15
N ARG A 184 -12.50 11.64 -4.31
CA ARG A 184 -12.05 12.60 -3.28
C ARG A 184 -13.13 13.59 -2.84
N SER A 185 -14.00 14.05 -3.75
CA SER A 185 -15.15 14.89 -3.39
C SER A 185 -16.10 14.21 -2.40
N LYS A 186 -16.28 12.89 -2.50
CA LYS A 186 -17.11 12.11 -1.56
C LYS A 186 -16.44 11.94 -0.21
N LEU A 187 -15.12 11.76 -0.17
CA LEU A 187 -14.36 11.83 1.07
C LEU A 187 -14.57 13.19 1.77
N TRP A 188 -14.49 14.29 1.02
CA TRP A 188 -14.73 15.63 1.55
C TRP A 188 -16.19 15.94 1.92
N GLU A 189 -17.16 15.17 1.43
CA GLU A 189 -18.55 15.26 1.92
C GLU A 189 -18.67 14.65 3.33
N VAL A 190 -17.87 13.61 3.64
CA VAL A 190 -17.81 13.00 4.98
C VAL A 190 -17.04 13.90 5.96
N TRP A 191 -15.89 14.43 5.52
CA TRP A 191 -15.01 15.30 6.32
C TRP A 191 -14.71 16.62 5.60
N PRO A 192 -15.61 17.61 5.68
CA PRO A 192 -15.45 18.91 5.04
C PRO A 192 -14.24 19.71 5.54
N GLU A 193 -13.85 19.53 6.80
CA GLU A 193 -12.67 20.14 7.42
C GLU A 193 -11.38 19.71 6.72
N HIS A 194 -11.24 18.43 6.34
CA HIS A 194 -10.08 17.96 5.57
C HIS A 194 -9.97 18.64 4.20
N LYS A 195 -11.10 19.07 3.62
CA LYS A 195 -11.08 19.88 2.39
C LYS A 195 -10.58 21.29 2.69
N ALA A 196 -11.07 21.91 3.77
CA ALA A 196 -10.66 23.25 4.16
C ALA A 196 -9.14 23.30 4.42
N ASP A 197 -8.63 22.35 5.20
CA ASP A 197 -7.20 22.23 5.54
C ASP A 197 -6.35 22.02 4.28
N PHE A 198 -6.81 21.18 3.35
CA PHE A 198 -6.09 20.92 2.09
C PHE A 198 -5.93 22.18 1.23
N PHE A 199 -6.88 23.12 1.27
CA PHE A 199 -6.85 24.35 0.48
C PHE A 199 -6.42 25.59 1.27
N GLU A 200 -6.12 25.48 2.58
CA GLU A 200 -5.93 26.61 3.50
C GLU A 200 -4.99 27.67 2.91
N ASP A 201 -3.87 27.24 2.32
CA ASP A 201 -2.88 28.15 1.78
C ASP A 201 -2.86 28.28 0.24
N LEU A 202 -3.88 27.79 -0.49
CA LEU A 202 -3.91 27.87 -1.95
C LEU A 202 -5.09 28.75 -2.41
N SER A 203 -4.78 29.85 -3.12
CA SER A 203 -5.83 30.74 -3.60
C SER A 203 -6.61 30.13 -4.77
N GLN A 204 -7.88 30.49 -4.94
CA GLN A 204 -8.68 30.07 -6.10
C GLN A 204 -8.03 30.48 -7.43
N LYS A 205 -7.37 31.64 -7.46
CA LYS A 205 -6.62 32.09 -8.65
C LYS A 205 -5.46 31.15 -8.98
N ASP A 206 -4.71 30.68 -7.98
CA ASP A 206 -3.64 29.72 -8.20
C ASP A 206 -4.20 28.38 -8.70
N ILE A 207 -5.34 27.92 -8.14
CA ILE A 207 -6.03 26.72 -8.62
C ILE A 207 -6.39 26.87 -10.09
N ASP A 208 -7.12 27.93 -10.46
CA ASP A 208 -7.58 28.15 -11.83
C ASP A 208 -6.41 28.24 -12.82
N GLU A 209 -5.33 28.94 -12.44
CA GLU A 209 -4.12 29.05 -13.24
C GLU A 209 -3.46 27.67 -13.41
N PHE A 210 -3.32 26.89 -12.33
CA PHE A 210 -2.74 25.55 -12.40
C PHE A 210 -3.59 24.63 -13.30
N LEU A 211 -4.92 24.63 -13.15
CA LEU A 211 -5.82 23.84 -13.98
C LEU A 211 -5.66 24.18 -15.48
N SER A 212 -5.42 25.46 -15.79
CA SER A 212 -5.24 25.93 -17.16
C SER A 212 -3.88 25.58 -17.76
N VAL A 213 -2.80 25.60 -16.98
CA VAL A 213 -1.42 25.62 -17.53
C VAL A 213 -0.60 24.38 -17.21
N ALA A 214 -0.99 23.59 -16.20
CA ALA A 214 -0.30 22.35 -15.88
C ALA A 214 -0.43 21.32 -17.01
N SER A 215 0.70 20.74 -17.41
CA SER A 215 0.76 19.71 -18.44
C SER A 215 1.99 18.82 -18.25
N ASP A 216 1.85 17.54 -18.60
CA ASP A 216 2.96 16.58 -18.69
C ASP A 216 3.91 16.90 -19.86
N PHE A 217 3.44 17.63 -20.86
CA PHE A 217 4.17 17.96 -22.08
C PHE A 217 4.25 19.46 -22.30
N LEU A 218 5.38 19.94 -22.80
CA LEU A 218 5.46 21.33 -23.24
C LEU A 218 4.57 21.52 -24.47
N PRO A 219 3.80 22.62 -24.54
CA PRO A 219 3.03 22.96 -25.74
C PRO A 219 3.89 22.96 -27.01
N ALA A 220 3.27 22.63 -28.14
CA ALA A 220 3.94 22.67 -29.43
C ALA A 220 4.45 24.10 -29.72
N GLY A 221 5.73 24.23 -30.10
CA GLY A 221 6.36 25.52 -30.34
C GLY A 221 6.85 26.26 -29.09
N SER A 222 6.73 25.67 -27.89
CA SER A 222 7.34 26.24 -26.69
C SER A 222 8.86 26.31 -26.82
N GLN A 223 9.40 27.51 -26.62
CA GLN A 223 10.84 27.76 -26.63
C GLN A 223 11.54 26.96 -25.53
N ARG A 224 12.65 26.32 -25.88
CA ARG A 224 13.57 25.69 -24.93
C ARG A 224 14.70 26.65 -24.56
N LEU A 225 15.38 26.34 -23.47
CA LEU A 225 16.66 26.98 -23.17
C LEU A 225 17.71 26.42 -24.11
N THR A 226 18.43 27.28 -24.82
CA THR A 226 19.54 26.84 -25.69
C THR A 226 20.74 26.36 -24.90
N GLU A 227 20.88 26.83 -23.66
CA GLU A 227 21.97 26.50 -22.73
C GLU A 227 21.40 26.30 -21.33
N MET A 228 22.02 25.42 -20.55
CA MET A 228 21.69 25.17 -19.15
C MET A 228 22.94 25.35 -18.30
N THR A 229 22.80 25.97 -17.13
CA THR A 229 23.89 26.14 -16.15
C THR A 229 23.43 25.69 -14.77
N ALA A 230 24.39 25.36 -13.89
CA ALA A 230 24.05 24.98 -12.52
C ALA A 230 23.35 26.13 -11.80
N ASN A 231 23.81 27.38 -12.00
CA ASN A 231 23.19 28.56 -11.40
C ASN A 231 21.76 28.80 -11.90
N TYR A 232 21.46 28.56 -13.18
CA TYR A 232 20.08 28.64 -13.68
C TYR A 232 19.20 27.61 -12.96
N PHE A 233 19.66 26.36 -12.86
CA PHE A 233 18.95 25.30 -12.15
C PHE A 233 18.72 25.65 -10.67
N PHE A 234 19.75 26.08 -9.94
CA PHE A 234 19.62 26.50 -8.55
C PHE A 234 18.67 27.69 -8.37
N SER A 235 18.66 28.63 -9.32
CA SER A 235 17.72 29.76 -9.32
C SER A 235 16.28 29.27 -9.48
N CYS A 236 16.04 28.28 -10.33
CA CYS A 236 14.73 27.64 -10.46
C CYS A 236 14.31 26.95 -9.16
N CYS A 237 15.23 26.26 -8.47
CA CYS A 237 14.96 25.68 -7.15
C CYS A 237 14.54 26.74 -6.13
N ALA A 238 15.29 27.85 -6.08
CA ALA A 238 15.00 28.97 -5.17
C ALA A 238 13.63 29.62 -5.42
N LEU A 239 13.14 29.65 -6.68
CA LEU A 239 11.77 30.09 -6.97
C LEU A 239 10.73 29.22 -6.23
N GLY A 240 10.90 27.90 -6.29
CA GLY A 240 10.03 26.94 -5.61
C GLY A 240 10.09 27.03 -4.09
N TYR A 241 11.30 27.11 -3.53
CA TYR A 241 11.50 27.28 -2.09
C TYR A 241 10.83 28.56 -1.58
N ARG A 242 11.02 29.68 -2.27
CA ARG A 242 10.38 30.95 -1.92
C ARG A 242 8.86 30.87 -1.99
N ALA A 243 8.31 30.25 -3.04
CA ALA A 243 6.86 30.08 -3.20
C ALA A 243 6.23 29.25 -2.06
N ASN A 244 7.01 28.34 -1.50
CA ASN A 244 6.62 27.49 -0.37
C ASN A 244 7.13 27.98 0.99
N GLN A 245 7.66 29.21 1.07
CA GLN A 245 8.12 29.84 2.31
C GLN A 245 9.18 29.01 3.07
N TYR A 246 10.02 28.27 2.35
CA TYR A 246 11.13 27.53 2.93
C TYR A 246 12.12 28.48 3.61
N PRO A 247 12.75 28.08 4.73
CA PRO A 247 13.71 28.92 5.43
C PRO A 247 14.99 29.12 4.61
N GLY A 248 15.68 30.25 4.82
CA GLY A 248 16.95 30.57 4.14
C GLY A 248 16.79 31.28 2.79
N GLY A 249 15.66 31.95 2.56
CA GLY A 249 15.42 32.71 1.32
C GLY A 249 16.37 33.91 1.09
N ASP A 250 17.13 34.30 2.11
CA ASP A 250 18.21 35.30 2.06
C ASP A 250 19.54 34.75 1.53
N LYS A 251 19.69 33.42 1.48
CA LYS A 251 20.90 32.75 0.96
C LYS A 251 20.97 32.78 -0.56
N LEU A 252 22.16 32.59 -1.10
CA LEU A 252 22.35 32.37 -2.53
C LEU A 252 21.58 31.11 -2.99
N PRO A 253 21.02 31.08 -4.22
CA PRO A 253 20.22 29.95 -4.71
C PRO A 253 20.92 28.59 -4.56
N ARG A 254 22.22 28.54 -4.81
CA ARG A 254 23.07 27.35 -4.63
C ARG A 254 23.09 26.83 -3.19
N ASP A 255 23.13 27.73 -2.21
CA ASP A 255 23.14 27.35 -0.80
C ASP A 255 21.73 26.97 -0.31
N GLN A 256 20.68 27.56 -0.90
CA GLN A 256 19.30 27.09 -0.69
C GLN A 256 19.12 25.66 -1.21
N TYR A 257 19.62 25.36 -2.42
CA TYR A 257 19.62 24.00 -2.95
C TYR A 257 20.35 23.03 -2.02
N ARG A 258 21.58 23.36 -1.58
CA ARG A 258 22.34 22.53 -0.63
C ARG A 258 21.57 22.27 0.68
N GLN A 259 20.80 23.27 1.15
CA GLN A 259 20.04 23.17 2.38
C GLN A 259 18.83 22.22 2.26
N HIS A 260 18.13 22.25 1.14
CA HIS A 260 16.78 21.66 1.01
C HIS A 260 16.72 20.39 0.14
N ALA A 261 17.66 20.23 -0.79
CA ALA A 261 17.74 19.05 -1.66
C ALA A 261 18.26 17.83 -0.89
N ASP A 262 18.04 16.64 -1.48
CA ASP A 262 18.44 15.34 -0.95
C ASP A 262 19.92 15.28 -0.52
N GLY A 263 20.80 15.94 -1.28
CA GLY A 263 22.22 16.09 -0.95
C GLY A 263 23.14 15.08 -1.64
N ARG A 264 22.60 14.06 -2.31
CA ARG A 264 23.36 13.16 -3.20
C ARG A 264 23.40 13.73 -4.62
N ASP A 265 24.04 14.88 -4.83
CA ASP A 265 23.94 15.61 -6.10
C ASP A 265 24.93 15.19 -7.22
N ASP A 266 25.68 14.10 -7.02
CA ASP A 266 26.72 13.61 -7.94
C ASP A 266 27.76 14.67 -8.35
N GLY A 267 28.08 15.59 -7.43
CA GLY A 267 29.04 16.67 -7.65
C GLY A 267 28.50 17.76 -8.57
N LEU A 268 27.17 17.93 -8.68
CA LEU A 268 26.55 19.09 -9.33
C LEU A 268 26.94 20.39 -8.62
N LEU A 269 27.11 20.35 -7.30
CA LEU A 269 27.64 21.50 -6.59
C LEU A 269 29.10 21.79 -7.00
N ASP A 270 29.90 20.83 -7.44
CA ASP A 270 31.34 21.06 -7.65
C ASP A 270 31.70 21.65 -9.02
N ILE A 271 30.75 21.74 -9.95
CA ILE A 271 31.00 22.30 -11.28
C ILE A 271 31.03 23.83 -11.29
N THR A 272 31.67 24.40 -12.31
CA THR A 272 31.66 25.85 -12.57
C THR A 272 30.23 26.35 -12.81
N PRO A 273 29.66 27.20 -11.93
CA PRO A 273 28.21 27.40 -11.86
C PRO A 273 27.57 28.03 -13.10
N ASP A 274 28.26 28.97 -13.74
CA ASP A 274 27.79 29.73 -14.90
C ASP A 274 28.33 29.20 -16.24
N SER A 275 28.92 27.99 -16.26
CA SER A 275 29.47 27.40 -17.48
C SER A 275 28.48 26.40 -18.10
N PRO A 276 27.87 26.70 -19.26
CA PRO A 276 27.05 25.73 -19.99
C PRO A 276 27.81 24.45 -20.32
N GLN A 277 29.09 24.59 -20.65
CA GLN A 277 29.93 23.45 -20.99
C GLN A 277 30.23 22.57 -19.77
N ALA A 278 30.47 23.16 -18.59
CA ALA A 278 30.64 22.37 -17.37
C ALA A 278 29.36 21.62 -17.00
N PHE A 279 28.19 22.25 -17.15
CA PHE A 279 26.90 21.61 -16.92
C PHE A 279 26.65 20.48 -17.91
N SER A 280 26.83 20.71 -19.22
CA SER A 280 26.65 19.69 -20.25
C SER A 280 27.59 18.49 -20.03
N LEU A 281 28.87 18.73 -19.74
CA LEU A 281 29.82 17.65 -19.42
C LEU A 281 29.39 16.83 -18.20
N TRP A 282 28.88 17.48 -17.15
CA TRP A 282 28.37 16.81 -15.97
C TRP A 282 27.08 16.02 -16.26
N TYR A 283 26.12 16.64 -16.95
CA TYR A 283 24.80 16.07 -17.26
C TYR A 283 24.90 14.82 -18.15
N HIS A 284 25.87 14.79 -19.07
CA HIS A 284 26.11 13.63 -19.95
C HIS A 284 27.10 12.61 -19.40
N ASN A 285 27.67 12.83 -18.21
CA ASN A 285 28.64 11.91 -17.64
C ASN A 285 27.96 10.66 -17.07
N ARG A 286 28.03 9.55 -17.81
CA ARG A 286 27.48 8.24 -17.40
C ARG A 286 28.29 7.51 -16.33
N GLU A 287 29.41 8.06 -15.86
CA GLU A 287 30.13 7.52 -14.69
C GLU A 287 29.59 8.09 -13.38
N LYS A 288 28.85 9.21 -13.45
CA LYS A 288 28.15 9.85 -12.34
C LYS A 288 26.69 9.36 -12.29
N ILE A 289 26.51 8.07 -11.98
CA ILE A 289 25.19 7.43 -11.85
C ILE A 289 25.00 6.99 -10.39
N GLY A 290 23.86 7.33 -9.81
CA GLY A 290 23.42 6.79 -8.51
C GLY A 290 23.02 7.84 -7.48
N GLY A 291 23.28 9.12 -7.74
CA GLY A 291 22.77 10.23 -6.94
C GLY A 291 21.35 10.65 -7.33
N HIS A 292 20.88 11.65 -6.61
CA HIS A 292 19.54 12.23 -6.68
C HIS A 292 19.60 13.77 -6.82
N PRO A 293 20.37 14.34 -7.78
CA PRO A 293 20.53 15.79 -7.94
C PRO A 293 19.21 16.54 -8.24
N TRP A 294 18.19 15.79 -8.66
CA TRP A 294 16.89 16.35 -9.02
C TRP A 294 15.92 16.38 -7.84
N GLU A 295 16.18 15.66 -6.73
CA GLU A 295 15.33 15.66 -5.53
C GLU A 295 15.55 16.95 -4.72
N VAL A 296 14.87 18.02 -5.15
CA VAL A 296 15.05 19.38 -4.65
C VAL A 296 14.34 19.64 -3.32
N CYS A 297 13.28 18.89 -3.00
CA CYS A 297 12.70 18.90 -1.65
C CYS A 297 12.85 17.51 -1.03
N ARG A 298 13.59 17.42 0.08
CA ARG A 298 13.79 16.16 0.83
C ARG A 298 12.46 15.47 1.17
N GLY A 299 12.45 14.15 0.98
CA GLY A 299 11.35 13.27 1.37
C GLY A 299 11.77 11.82 1.25
N GLY A 300 10.87 10.90 1.65
CA GLY A 300 11.06 9.49 1.35
C GLY A 300 10.85 9.20 -0.14
N ASN A 301 10.95 7.93 -0.52
CA ASN A 301 10.81 7.46 -1.90
C ASN A 301 9.53 7.97 -2.62
N SER A 302 8.48 8.27 -1.88
CA SER A 302 7.18 8.73 -2.40
C SER A 302 6.77 10.14 -1.94
N THR A 303 7.60 10.87 -1.20
CA THR A 303 7.24 12.18 -0.61
C THR A 303 8.23 13.31 -0.90
N HIS A 304 9.26 13.05 -1.72
CA HIS A 304 10.14 14.10 -2.24
C HIS A 304 9.48 14.86 -3.41
N ILE A 305 9.97 16.06 -3.70
CA ILE A 305 9.67 16.79 -4.93
C ILE A 305 10.94 16.82 -5.77
N SER A 306 10.82 16.40 -7.02
CA SER A 306 11.92 16.40 -7.98
C SER A 306 11.73 17.49 -9.04
N LEU A 307 12.80 18.20 -9.39
CA LEU A 307 12.87 19.09 -10.53
C LEU A 307 13.91 18.53 -11.51
N TYR A 308 13.45 17.79 -12.50
CA TYR A 308 14.32 17.21 -13.52
C TYR A 308 14.68 18.26 -14.57
N VAL A 309 15.95 18.30 -14.95
CA VAL A 309 16.34 18.88 -16.25
C VAL A 309 16.08 17.83 -17.32
N GLN A 310 15.46 18.25 -18.42
CA GLN A 310 15.22 17.44 -19.61
C GLN A 310 15.95 18.10 -20.78
N GLU A 311 16.44 17.29 -21.71
CA GLU A 311 17.10 17.76 -22.93
C GLU A 311 16.52 17.04 -24.14
N ASP A 312 16.12 17.81 -25.14
CA ASP A 312 15.69 17.33 -26.44
C ASP A 312 16.43 18.09 -27.57
N VAL A 313 16.13 17.76 -28.82
CA VAL A 313 16.76 18.38 -30.00
C VAL A 313 16.58 19.91 -30.07
N SER A 314 15.60 20.45 -29.35
CA SER A 314 15.31 21.89 -29.32
C SER A 314 16.00 22.59 -28.14
N GLY A 315 16.60 21.86 -27.19
CA GLY A 315 17.33 22.39 -26.04
C GLY A 315 16.84 21.82 -24.71
N TYR A 316 17.06 22.58 -23.62
CA TYR A 316 16.71 22.17 -22.26
C TYR A 316 15.33 22.65 -21.81
N SER A 317 14.71 21.85 -20.95
CA SER A 317 13.48 22.18 -20.23
C SER A 317 13.50 21.60 -18.82
N LEU A 318 12.50 21.94 -18.02
CA LEU A 318 12.32 21.44 -16.66
C LEU A 318 11.07 20.56 -16.57
N GLN A 319 11.11 19.53 -15.75
CA GLN A 319 9.94 18.73 -15.42
C GLN A 319 9.87 18.55 -13.90
N LEU A 320 8.83 19.11 -13.29
CA LEU A 320 8.55 18.95 -11.88
C LEU A 320 7.82 17.62 -11.64
N ALA A 321 8.13 16.93 -10.55
CA ALA A 321 7.44 15.74 -10.10
C ALA A 321 7.24 15.79 -8.59
N GLY A 322 6.03 15.49 -8.12
CA GLY A 322 5.68 15.58 -6.70
C GLY A 322 4.20 15.31 -6.49
N SER A 323 3.74 14.11 -6.85
CA SER A 323 2.32 13.74 -6.89
C SER A 323 1.78 13.17 -5.58
N SER A 324 2.59 13.10 -4.54
CA SER A 324 2.16 12.67 -3.20
C SER A 324 1.03 13.54 -2.66
N TRP A 325 0.03 12.93 -2.01
CA TRP A 325 -1.10 13.65 -1.40
C TRP A 325 -0.61 14.80 -0.52
N THR A 326 0.32 14.50 0.39
CA THR A 326 0.84 15.45 1.39
C THR A 326 1.71 16.57 0.82
N ARG A 327 2.16 16.46 -0.44
CA ARG A 327 2.98 17.46 -1.12
C ARG A 327 2.22 18.23 -2.20
N THR A 328 0.95 17.93 -2.43
CA THR A 328 0.19 18.47 -3.57
C THR A 328 0.27 20.00 -3.68
N ILE A 329 -0.10 20.69 -2.60
CA ILE A 329 -0.16 22.17 -2.59
C ILE A 329 1.23 22.76 -2.78
N GLU A 330 2.24 22.13 -2.17
CA GLU A 330 3.63 22.53 -2.29
C GLU A 330 4.14 22.42 -3.73
N THR A 331 3.86 21.29 -4.38
CA THR A 331 4.21 21.03 -5.78
C THR A 331 3.48 21.99 -6.73
N VAL A 332 2.20 22.27 -6.49
CA VAL A 332 1.40 23.24 -7.28
C VAL A 332 2.02 24.63 -7.22
N ARG A 333 2.36 25.11 -6.02
CA ARG A 333 3.03 26.41 -5.83
C ARG A 333 4.38 26.48 -6.50
N PHE A 334 5.17 25.41 -6.37
CA PHE A 334 6.48 25.32 -7.00
C PHE A 334 6.34 25.43 -8.53
N PHE A 335 5.46 24.64 -9.12
CA PHE A 335 5.20 24.68 -10.56
C PHE A 335 4.75 26.07 -11.03
N LEU A 336 3.77 26.68 -10.35
CA LEU A 336 3.29 28.02 -10.71
C LEU A 336 4.40 29.08 -10.59
N ALA A 337 5.30 28.97 -9.60
CA ALA A 337 6.42 29.90 -9.47
C ALA A 337 7.39 29.81 -10.65
N LEU A 338 7.69 28.60 -11.13
CA LEU A 338 8.51 28.38 -12.32
C LEU A 338 7.80 28.88 -13.58
N TYR A 339 6.53 28.54 -13.74
CA TYR A 339 5.71 28.96 -14.88
C TYR A 339 5.61 30.49 -14.99
N ARG A 340 5.30 31.17 -13.88
CA ARG A 340 5.21 32.65 -13.81
C ARG A 340 6.54 33.34 -14.06
N ALA A 341 7.67 32.68 -13.77
CA ALA A 341 9.01 33.17 -14.09
C ALA A 341 9.40 32.95 -15.57
N GLY A 342 8.54 32.31 -16.37
CA GLY A 342 8.80 32.03 -17.78
C GLY A 342 9.74 30.84 -18.01
N CYS A 343 9.97 29.99 -17.01
CA CYS A 343 10.74 28.77 -17.18
C CYS A 343 9.99 27.80 -18.13
N PRO A 344 10.68 27.11 -19.05
CA PRO A 344 10.06 26.06 -19.85
C PRO A 344 9.86 24.81 -18.99
N VAL A 345 8.76 24.76 -18.26
CA VAL A 345 8.47 23.73 -17.24
C VAL A 345 7.21 22.94 -17.56
N THR A 346 7.27 21.62 -17.31
CA THR A 346 6.12 20.71 -17.24
C THR A 346 5.99 20.15 -15.84
N ILE A 347 4.88 19.47 -15.57
CA ILE A 347 4.66 18.75 -14.31
C ILE A 347 4.15 17.34 -14.60
N ARG A 348 4.80 16.34 -14.02
CA ARG A 348 4.36 14.94 -14.12
C ARG A 348 3.02 14.74 -13.41
N GLU A 349 2.19 13.88 -13.97
CA GLU A 349 0.88 13.54 -13.44
C GLU A 349 -0.06 14.76 -13.37
N ALA A 350 0.05 15.67 -14.35
CA ALA A 350 -0.70 16.93 -14.35
C ALA A 350 -2.20 16.69 -14.21
N GLU A 351 -2.77 15.78 -15.01
CA GLU A 351 -4.20 15.46 -14.97
C GLU A 351 -4.65 14.84 -13.64
N MET A 352 -3.75 14.12 -12.95
CA MET A 352 -4.06 13.57 -11.63
C MET A 352 -4.08 14.66 -10.57
N LEU A 353 -3.10 15.57 -10.60
CA LEU A 353 -3.06 16.73 -9.71
C LEU A 353 -4.27 17.66 -9.94
N LYS A 354 -4.64 17.91 -11.19
CA LYS A 354 -5.87 18.64 -11.53
C LYS A 354 -7.12 17.94 -10.98
N SER A 355 -7.22 16.62 -11.20
CA SER A 355 -8.34 15.82 -10.69
C SER A 355 -8.45 15.88 -9.18
N ARG A 356 -7.32 15.91 -8.47
CA ARG A 356 -7.26 16.08 -7.01
C ARG A 356 -7.79 17.45 -6.58
N LEU A 357 -7.33 18.53 -7.21
CA LEU A 357 -7.78 19.90 -6.89
C LEU A 357 -9.28 20.11 -7.13
N ILE A 358 -9.88 19.43 -8.11
CA ILE A 358 -11.34 19.51 -8.35
C ILE A 358 -12.15 18.41 -7.63
N GLY A 359 -11.49 17.55 -6.86
CA GLY A 359 -12.13 16.45 -6.13
C GLY A 359 -12.63 15.30 -7.01
N SER A 360 -12.18 15.17 -8.26
CA SER A 360 -12.51 14.03 -9.14
C SER A 360 -11.53 12.87 -9.08
N GLU A 361 -10.40 13.03 -8.38
CA GLU A 361 -9.44 11.93 -8.15
C GLU A 361 -10.13 10.73 -7.48
N GLN A 362 -9.76 9.53 -7.94
CA GLN A 362 -10.11 8.27 -7.31
C GLN A 362 -9.00 7.88 -6.33
N ILE A 363 -9.39 7.58 -5.10
CA ILE A 363 -8.52 7.08 -4.04
C ILE A 363 -8.79 5.59 -3.89
N GLY A 364 -7.75 4.77 -3.89
CA GLY A 364 -7.86 3.33 -3.72
C GLY A 364 -8.11 2.96 -2.26
N ILE A 365 -9.24 2.33 -1.98
CA ILE A 365 -9.53 1.71 -0.69
C ILE A 365 -8.94 0.31 -0.69
N VAL A 366 -8.00 0.07 0.23
CA VAL A 366 -7.33 -1.22 0.37
C VAL A 366 -7.70 -1.92 1.69
N PRO A 367 -7.81 -3.27 1.69
CA PRO A 367 -8.16 -4.04 2.87
C PRO A 367 -7.32 -3.73 4.11
N LYS A 368 -7.93 -3.83 5.29
CA LYS A 368 -7.28 -3.74 6.60
C LYS A 368 -6.07 -4.68 6.64
N GLY A 369 -4.95 -4.15 7.14
CA GLY A 369 -3.68 -4.87 7.24
C GLY A 369 -2.74 -4.65 6.05
N ILE A 370 -3.27 -4.24 4.88
CA ILE A 370 -2.44 -3.81 3.75
C ILE A 370 -2.00 -2.37 3.99
N VAL A 371 -0.68 -2.14 3.98
CA VAL A 371 -0.12 -0.79 4.02
C VAL A 371 -0.56 -0.06 2.74
N PRO A 372 -1.23 1.11 2.84
CA PRO A 372 -1.78 1.83 1.69
C PRO A 372 -0.68 2.59 0.92
N CYS A 373 0.36 1.87 0.51
CA CYS A 373 1.49 2.38 -0.25
C CYS A 373 1.80 1.39 -1.37
N TYR A 374 1.98 1.91 -2.59
CA TYR A 374 2.36 1.11 -3.76
C TYR A 374 1.33 0.01 -4.15
N CYS A 375 0.05 0.22 -3.86
CA CYS A 375 -1.01 -0.78 -4.08
C CYS A 375 -1.57 -0.83 -5.51
N HIS A 376 -0.84 -0.33 -6.51
CA HIS A 376 -1.30 -0.23 -7.91
C HIS A 376 -1.77 -1.58 -8.48
N SER A 377 -1.19 -2.70 -8.05
CA SER A 377 -1.58 -4.04 -8.49
C SER A 377 -3.00 -4.45 -8.06
N LEU A 378 -3.61 -3.79 -7.06
CA LEU A 378 -5.01 -4.03 -6.68
C LEU A 378 -6.01 -3.29 -7.58
N PHE A 379 -5.50 -2.40 -8.45
CA PHE A 379 -6.27 -1.50 -9.30
C PHE A 379 -5.85 -1.60 -10.77
N GLU A 380 -5.61 -2.82 -11.26
CA GLU A 380 -5.22 -3.06 -12.65
C GLU A 380 -6.21 -2.41 -13.63
N GLY A 381 -5.67 -1.69 -14.62
CA GLY A 381 -6.45 -0.95 -15.61
C GLY A 381 -7.02 0.38 -15.13
N GLU A 382 -6.85 0.74 -13.85
CA GLU A 382 -7.26 2.02 -13.28
C GLU A 382 -6.04 2.89 -12.96
N LYS A 383 -6.21 4.21 -13.12
CA LYS A 383 -5.18 5.18 -12.73
C LYS A 383 -5.46 5.66 -11.30
N VAL A 384 -4.91 4.95 -10.32
CA VAL A 384 -5.00 5.27 -8.88
C VAL A 384 -3.59 5.39 -8.32
N ILE A 385 -3.26 6.55 -7.73
CA ILE A 385 -1.93 6.82 -7.17
C ILE A 385 -1.94 7.16 -5.68
N ASP A 386 -3.13 7.31 -5.10
CA ASP A 386 -3.34 7.55 -3.68
C ASP A 386 -4.19 6.43 -3.10
N PHE A 387 -3.85 5.98 -1.90
CA PHE A 387 -4.46 4.82 -1.28
C PHE A 387 -4.73 5.08 0.19
N MET A 388 -5.75 4.44 0.71
CA MET A 388 -6.05 4.45 2.15
C MET A 388 -6.73 3.15 2.55
N ASN A 389 -6.61 2.79 3.83
CA ASN A 389 -7.54 1.83 4.41
C ASN A 389 -8.89 2.53 4.66
N LEU A 390 -9.95 1.73 4.75
CA LEU A 390 -11.25 2.25 5.18
C LEU A 390 -11.13 2.73 6.64
N PRO A 391 -11.57 3.96 6.97
CA PRO A 391 -11.44 4.50 8.31
C PRO A 391 -12.31 3.74 9.33
N SER A 392 -11.94 3.82 10.60
CA SER A 392 -12.78 3.36 11.72
C SER A 392 -13.89 4.37 12.04
N GLU A 393 -13.57 5.65 11.97
CA GLU A 393 -14.50 6.75 12.15
C GLU A 393 -15.44 6.85 10.93
N ASP A 394 -16.73 7.06 11.19
CA ASP A 394 -17.78 7.19 10.17
C ASP A 394 -17.78 6.08 9.10
N ARG A 395 -17.31 4.88 9.46
CA ARG A 395 -17.03 3.79 8.53
C ARG A 395 -18.20 3.48 7.60
N ASP A 396 -19.41 3.38 8.14
CA ASP A 396 -20.60 3.03 7.36
C ASP A 396 -20.97 4.14 6.36
N VAL A 397 -20.84 5.41 6.78
CA VAL A 397 -21.06 6.57 5.91
C VAL A 397 -20.03 6.59 4.78
N PHE A 398 -18.76 6.36 5.12
CA PHE A 398 -17.67 6.31 4.16
C PHE A 398 -17.83 5.14 3.19
N ALA A 399 -18.11 3.94 3.70
CA ALA A 399 -18.29 2.73 2.90
C ALA A 399 -19.45 2.83 1.91
N ALA A 400 -20.52 3.58 2.26
CA ALA A 400 -21.64 3.83 1.37
C ALA A 400 -21.29 4.74 0.17
N GLN A 401 -20.20 5.51 0.25
CA GLN A 401 -19.70 6.34 -0.85
C GLN A 401 -18.70 5.60 -1.75
N CYS A 402 -18.21 4.44 -1.33
CA CYS A 402 -17.23 3.66 -2.07
C CYS A 402 -17.85 2.89 -3.24
N MET A 403 -17.09 2.79 -4.34
CA MET A 403 -17.34 1.85 -5.43
C MET A 403 -16.50 0.60 -5.18
N TRP A 404 -17.16 -0.47 -4.74
CA TRP A 404 -16.49 -1.72 -4.40
C TRP A 404 -16.18 -2.57 -5.63
N LYS A 405 -14.97 -3.12 -5.68
CA LYS A 405 -14.62 -4.16 -6.66
C LYS A 405 -15.30 -5.47 -6.26
N PRO A 406 -15.56 -6.38 -7.22
CA PRO A 406 -16.05 -7.72 -6.92
C PRO A 406 -15.13 -8.45 -5.95
N VAL A 407 -15.71 -9.18 -5.01
CA VAL A 407 -14.94 -10.03 -4.10
C VAL A 407 -14.35 -11.20 -4.90
N LYS A 408 -13.12 -11.59 -4.58
CA LYS A 408 -12.48 -12.76 -5.20
C LYS A 408 -13.30 -14.01 -4.86
N LYS A 409 -13.74 -14.72 -5.90
CA LYS A 409 -14.57 -15.92 -5.78
C LYS A 409 -13.72 -17.18 -5.70
N ALA A 410 -14.28 -18.23 -5.11
CA ALA A 410 -13.69 -19.55 -5.06
C ALA A 410 -14.62 -20.58 -5.71
N TYR A 411 -14.02 -21.54 -6.41
CA TYR A 411 -14.71 -22.61 -7.13
C TYR A 411 -13.94 -23.91 -6.97
N LEU A 412 -14.64 -25.04 -7.03
CA LEU A 412 -13.97 -26.34 -7.15
C LEU A 412 -13.25 -26.43 -8.51
N LYS A 413 -12.22 -27.27 -8.58
CA LYS A 413 -11.68 -27.68 -9.88
C LYS A 413 -12.78 -28.43 -10.63
N ASP A 414 -12.85 -28.21 -11.94
CA ASP A 414 -13.71 -29.03 -12.79
C ASP A 414 -13.23 -30.48 -12.67
N GLU A 415 -14.13 -31.43 -12.35
CA GLU A 415 -13.78 -32.84 -12.48
C GLU A 415 -13.42 -33.07 -13.95
N VAL A 416 -12.15 -33.38 -14.19
CA VAL A 416 -11.76 -33.96 -15.48
C VAL A 416 -12.48 -35.29 -15.54
N VAL A 417 -13.62 -35.34 -16.23
CA VAL A 417 -14.25 -36.59 -16.66
C VAL A 417 -13.35 -37.17 -17.75
N ASP A 418 -12.20 -37.71 -17.34
CA ASP A 418 -11.38 -38.54 -18.20
C ASP A 418 -12.13 -39.84 -18.41
N GLY A 419 -12.82 -39.91 -19.56
CA GLY A 419 -13.36 -41.14 -20.12
C GLY A 419 -14.84 -41.35 -19.86
N LEU A 420 -15.66 -40.99 -20.86
CA LEU A 420 -16.71 -41.85 -21.41
C LEU A 420 -17.15 -41.32 -22.79
N LEU A 421 -16.23 -41.37 -23.76
CA LEU A 421 -16.64 -41.67 -25.14
C LEU A 421 -16.89 -43.18 -25.22
N HIS A 422 -18.11 -43.58 -24.86
CA HIS A 422 -18.63 -44.89 -25.22
C HIS A 422 -19.90 -44.76 -26.07
N LYS A 423 -19.62 -44.96 -27.37
CA LYS A 423 -20.50 -45.34 -28.50
C LYS A 423 -21.45 -44.30 -29.07
#